data_AF-A0A017T0U5-F1
#
_entry.id   AF-A0A017T0U5-F1
#
_cell.length_a   1.000
_cell.length_b   1.000
_cell.length_c   1.000
_cell.angle_alpha   90.00
_cell.angle_beta   90.00
_cell.angle_gamma   90.00
#
_symmetry.space_group_name_H-M   'P 1'
#
loop_
_entity.id
_entity.type
_entity.pdbx_description
1 polymer ?
#
loop_
_entity_poly.entity_id
_entity_poly.type
_entity_poly.pdbx_seq_one_letter_code
_entity_poly.pdbx_strand_id
1 'polypeptide(L)'
;MVRSALAAALVLAACAGPIGCGEEAVVGKDPAGSADAAEQARIESSRKKIDEASLATDEKRYADANKLLKEAEALNIESHRFEIQEAREKLDKREAKLWSNEVSEQLDGKQCAEAFASLSKEFEARKSEIFKAEVKKLVHTQAVACTSGKLDELATAGKFGEARSFLGSPSTKVVLGEAAWKKLSAETEGTATEAMAGQLAEDLQAKRWAAAADKVDAAVKRGDVTEAAGQNLMGRVRAAAAPELTAKAAQAVGSRSAAADLKDVDALIARLGWEVQASDLAGIAKDKAMPEDLGKKRAALATYVETQRLKLKPLKKAEKRWMHGLVPLAPAGSAEGASRRDLKQGTAVWVLGQTKDVALITEADPGGAAFNAALDLAAGWVPVRTLAKEDTAEWLPPNDQLKGLQVWGPLREKQAFLELGTVTEVKGEEVTVTRLADDVAVKTTRDKLRKGQLVKGMKVLTLCDQENQPATIFEHIQGMRVARVQCDSGLQKEQPLSSLRSRPDLLPASK
;
A
#
# COMPACT_ATOMS: atom_id res chain seq x y z
N MET A 1 22.26 -2.41 14.65
CA MET A 1 22.86 -3.24 15.71
C MET A 1 24.36 -3.24 15.50
N VAL A 2 25.06 -2.34 16.18
CA VAL A 2 26.52 -2.25 16.22
C VAL A 2 26.89 -2.13 17.70
N ARG A 3 27.80 -3.01 18.14
CA ARG A 3 28.32 -3.13 19.50
C ARG A 3 29.48 -2.14 19.72
N SER A 4 29.69 -1.87 21.01
CA SER A 4 30.95 -1.44 21.65
C SER A 4 31.22 0.06 21.74
N ALA A 5 31.06 0.61 22.94
CA ALA A 5 31.76 1.80 23.39
C ALA A 5 32.55 1.46 24.66
N LEU A 6 33.87 1.60 24.55
CA LEU A 6 34.89 1.45 25.58
C LEU A 6 34.73 2.51 26.68
N ALA A 7 34.92 2.10 27.93
CA ALA A 7 35.15 2.99 29.06
C ALA A 7 36.64 3.31 29.18
N ALA A 8 36.97 4.60 29.31
CA ALA A 8 38.31 5.07 29.63
C ALA A 8 38.40 5.38 31.13
N ALA A 9 39.32 4.69 31.80
CA ALA A 9 39.69 4.90 33.19
C ALA A 9 40.70 6.05 33.31
N LEU A 10 40.62 6.82 34.39
CA LEU A 10 41.61 7.82 34.75
C LEU A 10 42.25 7.48 36.11
N VAL A 11 43.57 7.49 36.04
CA VAL A 11 44.64 7.05 36.95
C VAL A 11 44.64 7.75 38.30
N LEU A 12 44.96 6.99 39.36
CA LEU A 12 45.64 7.51 40.55
C LEU A 12 46.88 6.62 40.81
N ALA A 13 48.05 7.22 40.61
CA ALA A 13 49.35 6.62 40.89
C ALA A 13 49.89 7.16 42.22
N ALA A 14 50.38 6.22 43.02
CA ALA A 14 50.95 6.37 44.35
C ALA A 14 52.35 7.01 44.33
N CYS A 15 52.79 7.50 45.50
CA CYS A 15 54.19 7.46 45.87
C CYS A 15 54.36 6.74 47.20
N ALA A 16 55.41 5.92 47.24
CA ALA A 16 55.69 4.86 48.19
C ALA A 16 56.63 5.30 49.32
N GLY A 17 56.76 4.46 50.36
CA GLY A 17 57.86 4.54 51.31
C GLY A 17 57.66 3.67 52.57
N PRO A 18 58.47 2.62 52.82
CA PRO A 18 58.25 1.62 53.87
C PRO A 18 59.21 1.72 55.08
N ILE A 19 58.99 0.82 56.07
CA ILE A 19 59.94 0.10 56.95
C ILE A 19 59.60 0.22 58.45
N GLY A 20 59.49 -0.95 59.12
CA GLY A 20 60.20 -1.19 60.39
C GLY A 20 59.38 -1.36 61.66
N CYS A 21 59.45 -2.55 62.25
CA CYS A 21 58.94 -2.93 63.58
C CYS A 21 59.50 -2.07 64.73
N GLY A 22 58.70 -1.87 65.78
CA GLY A 22 59.14 -1.33 67.06
C GLY A 22 57.99 -1.23 68.06
N GLU A 23 58.11 -1.98 69.15
CA GLU A 23 57.14 -2.21 70.21
C GLU A 23 57.03 -1.03 71.20
N GLU A 24 55.83 -0.86 71.79
CA GLU A 24 55.43 -0.09 72.98
C GLU A 24 55.88 1.39 73.15
N ALA A 25 54.91 2.32 73.22
CA ALA A 25 54.27 2.69 74.50
C ALA A 25 53.32 3.92 74.40
N VAL A 26 52.26 3.86 75.23
CA VAL A 26 51.41 4.93 75.81
C VAL A 26 50.39 5.68 74.92
N VAL A 27 49.18 5.10 74.90
CA VAL A 27 47.88 5.71 75.27
C VAL A 27 47.78 7.24 75.21
N GLY A 28 47.10 7.73 74.17
CA GLY A 28 46.24 8.91 74.23
C GLY A 28 44.79 8.46 73.98
N LYS A 29 43.99 8.39 75.04
CA LYS A 29 42.53 8.13 74.98
C LYS A 29 41.82 9.33 74.34
N ASP A 30 40.98 9.08 73.35
CA ASP A 30 39.73 9.81 73.04
C ASP A 30 38.97 9.10 71.90
N PRO A 31 37.63 9.18 71.81
CA PRO A 31 36.70 8.28 72.49
C PRO A 31 36.02 7.31 71.52
N ALA A 32 36.31 6.02 71.62
CA ALA A 32 35.63 4.95 70.89
C ALA A 32 34.26 4.52 71.51
N GLY A 33 33.66 5.33 72.40
CA GLY A 33 32.52 4.90 73.22
C GLY A 33 31.15 5.49 72.87
N SER A 34 31.08 6.65 72.22
CA SER A 34 29.79 7.34 71.97
C SER A 34 29.16 7.00 70.62
N ALA A 35 29.99 6.71 69.61
CA ALA A 35 29.53 6.26 68.30
C ALA A 35 28.90 4.85 68.38
N ASP A 36 29.56 3.91 69.07
CA ASP A 36 29.06 2.55 69.26
C ASP A 36 27.75 2.52 70.08
N ALA A 37 27.65 3.28 71.17
CA ALA A 37 26.44 3.31 72.00
C ALA A 37 25.22 3.90 71.25
N ALA A 38 25.42 4.93 70.43
CA ALA A 38 24.35 5.52 69.62
C ALA A 38 23.92 4.58 68.48
N GLU A 39 24.85 3.84 67.89
CA GLU A 39 24.57 2.85 66.86
C GLU A 39 23.83 1.64 67.45
N GLN A 40 24.25 1.15 68.62
CA GLN A 40 23.59 0.05 69.33
C GLN A 40 22.16 0.42 69.77
N ALA A 41 21.94 1.65 70.24
CA ALA A 41 20.61 2.15 70.56
C ALA A 41 19.71 2.25 69.32
N ARG A 42 20.25 2.60 68.15
CA ARG A 42 19.50 2.55 66.88
C ARG A 42 19.13 1.12 66.50
N ILE A 43 20.05 0.17 66.63
CA ILE A 43 19.82 -1.27 66.38
C ILE A 43 18.71 -1.79 67.30
N GLU A 44 18.80 -1.56 68.61
CA GLU A 44 17.76 -1.98 69.56
C GLU A 44 16.40 -1.34 69.28
N SER A 45 16.37 -0.04 68.95
CA SER A 45 15.16 0.67 68.56
C SER A 45 14.52 0.10 67.29
N SER A 46 15.33 -0.21 66.28
CA SER A 46 14.86 -0.86 65.05
C SER A 46 14.31 -2.25 65.33
N ARG A 47 14.99 -3.05 66.15
CA ARG A 47 14.55 -4.41 66.48
C ARG A 47 13.22 -4.39 67.22
N LYS A 48 13.10 -3.51 68.23
CA LYS A 48 11.85 -3.28 68.95
C LYS A 48 10.70 -2.90 68.01
N LYS A 49 10.93 -2.04 67.03
CA LYS A 49 9.90 -1.67 66.03
C LYS A 49 9.49 -2.83 65.13
N ILE A 50 10.42 -3.71 64.74
CA ILE A 50 10.12 -4.92 63.95
C ILE A 50 9.28 -5.91 64.76
N ASP A 51 9.64 -6.13 66.04
CA ASP A 51 8.90 -7.01 66.95
C ASP A 51 7.50 -6.48 67.24
N GLU A 52 7.36 -5.18 67.55
CA GLU A 52 6.07 -4.52 67.77
C GLU A 52 5.21 -4.53 66.49
N ALA A 53 5.81 -4.37 65.31
CA ALA A 53 5.08 -4.49 64.04
C ALA A 53 4.56 -5.90 63.79
N SER A 54 5.35 -6.92 64.16
CA SER A 54 4.95 -8.32 64.05
C SER A 54 3.77 -8.63 64.98
N LEU A 55 3.82 -8.16 66.23
CA LEU A 55 2.71 -8.28 67.18
C LEU A 55 1.46 -7.55 66.67
N ALA A 56 1.60 -6.31 66.21
CA ALA A 56 0.49 -5.54 65.65
C ALA A 56 -0.13 -6.23 64.42
N THR A 57 0.67 -6.91 63.60
CA THR A 57 0.19 -7.71 62.47
C THR A 57 -0.66 -8.89 62.94
N ASP A 58 -0.22 -9.61 63.97
CA ASP A 58 -0.94 -10.77 64.52
C ASP A 58 -2.23 -10.33 65.26
N GLU A 59 -2.24 -9.13 65.86
CA GLU A 59 -3.41 -8.48 66.47
C GLU A 59 -4.35 -7.79 65.47
N LYS A 60 -4.08 -7.90 64.15
CA LYS A 60 -4.85 -7.25 63.06
C LYS A 60 -4.83 -5.71 63.10
N ARG A 61 -3.88 -5.10 63.81
CA ARG A 61 -3.62 -3.64 63.81
C ARG A 61 -2.70 -3.26 62.65
N TYR A 62 -3.15 -3.49 61.42
CA TYR A 62 -2.30 -3.39 60.22
C TYR A 62 -1.76 -1.97 59.93
N ALA A 63 -2.54 -0.93 60.24
CA ALA A 63 -2.07 0.45 60.11
C ALA A 63 -0.89 0.76 61.06
N ASP A 64 -0.96 0.24 62.29
CA ASP A 64 0.11 0.37 63.28
C ASP A 64 1.35 -0.41 62.85
N ALA A 65 1.17 -1.65 62.37
CA ALA A 65 2.26 -2.47 61.85
C ALA A 65 3.00 -1.79 60.69
N ASN A 66 2.26 -1.21 59.73
CA ASN A 66 2.87 -0.48 58.60
C ASN A 66 3.65 0.75 59.07
N LYS A 67 3.10 1.51 60.04
CA LYS A 67 3.76 2.68 60.62
C LYS A 67 5.08 2.27 61.30
N LEU A 68 5.05 1.23 62.12
CA LEU A 68 6.22 0.71 62.82
C LEU A 68 7.31 0.22 61.85
N LEU A 69 6.94 -0.47 60.76
CA LEU A 69 7.89 -0.92 59.74
C LEU A 69 8.50 0.23 58.93
N LYS A 70 7.74 1.30 58.65
CA LYS A 70 8.29 2.52 58.03
C LYS A 70 9.27 3.24 58.95
N GLU A 71 8.94 3.32 60.23
CA GLU A 71 9.84 3.91 61.23
C GLU A 71 11.11 3.06 61.42
N ALA A 72 11.02 1.74 61.35
CA ALA A 72 12.18 0.84 61.37
C ALA A 72 13.06 1.01 60.13
N GLU A 73 12.47 1.10 58.93
CA GLU A 73 13.20 1.33 57.68
C GLU A 73 13.91 2.69 57.68
N ALA A 74 13.28 3.73 58.22
CA ALA A 74 13.86 5.07 58.33
C ALA A 74 15.14 5.12 59.18
N LEU A 75 15.35 4.13 60.07
CA LEU A 75 16.59 4.00 60.85
C LEU A 75 17.78 3.49 60.00
N ASN A 76 17.54 3.01 58.77
CA ASN A 76 18.55 2.61 57.79
C ASN A 76 19.64 1.66 58.32
N ILE A 77 19.20 0.56 58.97
CA ILE A 77 20.10 -0.45 59.56
C ILE A 77 20.21 -1.63 58.60
N GLU A 78 21.40 -1.83 58.04
CA GLU A 78 21.62 -2.80 56.95
C GLU A 78 21.31 -4.24 57.37
N SER A 79 21.69 -4.64 58.59
CA SER A 79 21.44 -5.99 59.12
C SER A 79 19.95 -6.32 59.29
N HIS A 80 19.09 -5.32 59.48
CA HIS A 80 17.65 -5.51 59.67
C HIS A 80 16.83 -5.39 58.39
N ARG A 81 17.46 -5.02 57.26
CA ARG A 81 16.76 -4.79 55.99
C ARG A 81 15.97 -6.03 55.54
N PHE A 82 16.55 -7.22 55.71
CA PHE A 82 15.90 -8.49 55.38
C PHE A 82 14.69 -8.78 56.29
N GLU A 83 14.84 -8.60 57.61
CA GLU A 83 13.76 -8.83 58.58
C GLU A 83 12.59 -7.84 58.38
N ILE A 84 12.89 -6.57 58.12
CA ILE A 84 11.87 -5.55 57.77
C ILE A 84 11.14 -5.96 56.50
N GLN A 85 11.85 -6.47 55.50
CA GLN A 85 11.25 -6.95 54.27
C GLN A 85 10.32 -8.13 54.52
N GLU A 86 10.76 -9.19 55.22
CA GLU A 86 9.91 -10.34 55.57
C GLU A 86 8.66 -9.92 56.35
N ALA A 87 8.80 -9.03 57.33
CA ALA A 87 7.68 -8.52 58.10
C ALA A 87 6.68 -7.74 57.22
N ARG A 88 7.17 -6.95 56.25
CA ARG A 88 6.33 -6.30 55.23
C ARG A 88 5.62 -7.31 54.34
N GLU A 89 6.31 -8.35 53.88
CA GLU A 89 5.67 -9.37 53.05
C GLU A 89 4.57 -10.11 53.82
N LYS A 90 4.80 -10.40 55.11
CA LYS A 90 3.81 -11.03 56.00
C LYS A 90 2.59 -10.10 56.18
N LEU A 91 2.82 -8.81 56.44
CA LEU A 91 1.77 -7.81 56.53
C LEU A 91 0.94 -7.73 55.24
N ASP A 92 1.61 -7.58 54.09
CA ASP A 92 0.97 -7.49 52.77
C ASP A 92 0.11 -8.72 52.47
N LYS A 93 0.59 -9.94 52.76
CA LYS A 93 -0.17 -11.18 52.57
C LYS A 93 -1.41 -11.27 53.47
N ARG A 94 -1.32 -10.75 54.72
CA ARG A 94 -2.46 -10.74 55.65
C ARG A 94 -3.51 -9.72 55.24
N GLU A 95 -3.09 -8.51 54.87
CA GLU A 95 -4.00 -7.48 54.35
C GLU A 95 -4.62 -7.91 53.02
N ALA A 96 -3.86 -8.56 52.14
CA ALA A 96 -4.35 -9.10 50.87
C ALA A 96 -5.50 -10.09 51.09
N LYS A 97 -5.42 -10.95 52.11
CA LYS A 97 -6.47 -11.91 52.44
C LYS A 97 -7.74 -11.25 53.00
N LEU A 98 -7.60 -10.14 53.72
CA LEU A 98 -8.76 -9.39 54.21
C LEU A 98 -9.49 -8.71 53.06
N TRP A 99 -8.73 -8.03 52.19
CA TRP A 99 -9.26 -7.38 50.99
C TRP A 99 -9.85 -8.37 49.98
N SER A 100 -9.24 -9.55 49.82
CA SER A 100 -9.79 -10.56 48.92
C SER A 100 -11.20 -10.97 49.35
N ASN A 101 -11.45 -11.15 50.65
CA ASN A 101 -12.77 -11.55 51.14
C ASN A 101 -13.84 -10.47 50.88
N GLU A 102 -13.51 -9.20 51.14
CA GLU A 102 -14.44 -8.07 50.89
C GLU A 102 -14.78 -7.95 49.40
N VAL A 103 -13.79 -8.15 48.54
CA VAL A 103 -14.02 -8.07 47.09
C VAL A 103 -14.68 -9.33 46.53
N SER A 104 -14.43 -10.50 47.11
CA SER A 104 -15.12 -11.75 46.74
C SER A 104 -16.64 -11.60 46.85
N GLU A 105 -17.15 -10.94 47.90
CA GLU A 105 -18.59 -10.70 48.04
C GLU A 105 -19.16 -9.83 46.91
N GLN A 106 -18.43 -8.80 46.49
CA GLN A 106 -18.84 -7.95 45.37
C GLN A 106 -18.79 -8.69 44.03
N LEU A 107 -17.77 -9.54 43.83
CA LEU A 107 -17.63 -10.36 42.62
C LEU A 107 -18.74 -11.42 42.53
N ASP A 108 -19.08 -12.07 43.64
CA ASP A 108 -20.17 -13.04 43.71
C ASP A 108 -21.54 -12.34 43.52
N GLY A 109 -21.66 -11.08 43.97
CA GLY A 109 -22.79 -10.18 43.71
C GLY A 109 -22.87 -9.61 42.28
N LYS A 110 -22.02 -10.06 41.35
CA LYS A 110 -21.92 -9.58 39.95
C LYS A 110 -21.57 -8.09 39.79
N GLN A 111 -21.06 -7.43 40.83
CA GLN A 111 -20.65 -6.02 40.81
C GLN A 111 -19.21 -5.85 40.27
N CYS A 112 -18.88 -6.49 39.13
CA CYS A 112 -17.49 -6.62 38.68
C CYS A 112 -16.77 -5.27 38.48
N ALA A 113 -17.46 -4.27 37.94
CA ALA A 113 -16.85 -2.97 37.65
C ALA A 113 -16.49 -2.20 38.92
N GLU A 114 -17.36 -2.26 39.93
CA GLU A 114 -17.19 -1.62 41.24
C GLU A 114 -16.09 -2.33 42.04
N ALA A 115 -16.10 -3.66 42.03
CA ALA A 115 -15.05 -4.50 42.60
C ALA A 115 -13.68 -4.19 42.00
N PHE A 116 -13.60 -4.08 40.67
CA PHE A 116 -12.33 -3.80 39.99
C PHE A 116 -11.84 -2.37 40.23
N ALA A 117 -12.74 -1.39 40.27
CA ALA A 117 -12.37 -0.02 40.61
C ALA A 117 -11.81 0.08 42.03
N SER A 118 -12.44 -0.60 42.99
CA SER A 118 -12.01 -0.65 44.39
C SER A 118 -10.63 -1.31 44.51
N LEU A 119 -10.43 -2.48 43.91
CA LEU A 119 -9.13 -3.16 43.90
C LEU A 119 -8.03 -2.33 43.24
N SER A 120 -8.32 -1.74 42.08
CA SER A 120 -7.34 -0.93 41.37
C SER A 120 -6.89 0.27 42.19
N LYS A 121 -7.82 0.92 42.92
CA LYS A 121 -7.51 2.04 43.80
C LYS A 121 -6.59 1.61 44.96
N GLU A 122 -6.85 0.44 45.55
CA GLU A 122 -6.01 -0.08 46.63
C GLU A 122 -4.61 -0.47 46.17
N PHE A 123 -4.48 -1.06 44.98
CA PHE A 123 -3.16 -1.35 44.40
C PHE A 123 -2.32 -0.08 44.25
N GLU A 124 -2.91 1.00 43.75
CA GLU A 124 -2.23 2.29 43.59
C GLU A 124 -1.95 2.99 44.93
N ALA A 125 -2.85 2.89 45.90
CA ALA A 125 -2.68 3.49 47.22
C ALA A 125 -1.52 2.85 48.00
N ARG A 126 -1.38 1.53 47.90
CA ARG A 126 -0.42 0.75 48.70
C ARG A 126 0.96 0.65 48.07
N LYS A 127 1.05 0.67 46.73
CA LYS A 127 2.32 0.54 45.98
C LYS A 127 3.17 -0.69 46.37
N SER A 128 2.53 -1.77 46.82
CA SER A 128 3.18 -3.06 47.11
C SER A 128 2.88 -4.07 46.01
N GLU A 129 3.92 -4.57 45.34
CA GLU A 129 3.79 -5.63 44.35
C GLU A 129 3.44 -6.99 44.98
N ILE A 130 3.83 -7.23 46.24
CA ILE A 130 3.49 -8.47 46.96
C ILE A 130 2.00 -8.50 47.29
N PHE A 131 1.47 -7.40 47.84
CA PHE A 131 0.04 -7.25 48.10
C PHE A 131 -0.76 -7.45 46.81
N LYS A 132 -0.38 -6.76 45.73
CA LYS A 132 -1.03 -6.86 44.42
C LYS A 132 -0.99 -8.28 43.85
N ALA A 133 0.15 -8.96 43.93
CA ALA A 133 0.30 -10.32 43.44
C ALA A 133 -0.57 -11.31 44.25
N GLU A 134 -0.58 -11.20 45.58
CA GLU A 134 -1.35 -12.10 46.44
C GLU A 134 -2.86 -11.86 46.32
N VAL A 135 -3.32 -10.61 46.31
CA VAL A 135 -4.75 -10.30 46.08
C VAL A 135 -5.20 -10.86 44.74
N LYS A 136 -4.44 -10.60 43.66
CA LYS A 136 -4.75 -11.13 42.32
C LYS A 136 -4.89 -12.64 42.35
N LYS A 137 -3.93 -13.34 42.96
CA LYS A 137 -3.96 -14.79 43.08
C LYS A 137 -5.20 -15.29 43.81
N LEU A 138 -5.61 -14.62 44.88
CA LEU A 138 -6.77 -15.02 45.69
C LEU A 138 -8.10 -14.80 44.96
N VAL A 139 -8.26 -13.67 44.25
CA VAL A 139 -9.52 -13.31 43.59
C VAL A 139 -9.58 -13.70 42.11
N HIS A 140 -8.50 -14.21 41.52
CA HIS A 140 -8.36 -14.39 40.06
C HIS A 140 -9.54 -15.15 39.44
N THR A 141 -9.88 -16.31 40.00
CA THR A 141 -10.92 -17.19 39.47
C THR A 141 -12.29 -16.50 39.50
N GLN A 142 -12.64 -15.84 40.60
CA GLN A 142 -13.89 -15.08 40.73
C GLN A 142 -13.92 -13.86 39.81
N ALA A 143 -12.80 -13.14 39.70
CA ALA A 143 -12.69 -11.98 38.81
C ALA A 143 -12.89 -12.38 37.34
N VAL A 144 -12.28 -13.50 36.91
CA VAL A 144 -12.48 -14.04 35.56
C VAL A 144 -13.92 -14.49 35.35
N ALA A 145 -14.52 -15.22 36.31
CA ALA A 145 -15.91 -15.66 36.22
C ALA A 145 -16.91 -14.50 36.16
N CYS A 146 -16.75 -13.49 37.01
CA CYS A 146 -17.57 -12.27 37.01
C CYS A 146 -17.44 -11.54 35.66
N THR A 147 -16.22 -11.38 35.16
CA THR A 147 -15.96 -10.74 33.86
C THR A 147 -16.61 -11.54 32.73
N SER A 148 -16.42 -12.86 32.69
CA SER A 148 -17.04 -13.72 31.68
C SER A 148 -18.56 -13.59 31.70
N GLY A 149 -19.20 -13.72 32.87
CA GLY A 149 -20.66 -13.59 32.97
C GLY A 149 -21.18 -12.24 32.50
N LYS A 150 -20.47 -11.14 32.83
CA LYS A 150 -20.83 -9.80 32.33
C LYS A 150 -20.63 -9.67 30.82
N LEU A 151 -19.58 -10.27 30.26
CA LEU A 151 -19.35 -10.29 28.80
C LEU A 151 -20.42 -11.09 28.08
N ASP A 152 -20.85 -12.23 28.65
CA ASP A 152 -21.91 -13.07 28.09
C ASP A 152 -23.27 -12.34 28.11
N GLU A 153 -23.60 -11.65 29.20
CA GLU A 153 -24.78 -10.80 29.31
C GLU A 153 -24.79 -9.70 28.22
N LEU A 154 -23.65 -9.02 28.03
CA LEU A 154 -23.51 -7.97 27.01
C LEU A 154 -23.53 -8.54 25.58
N ALA A 155 -22.88 -9.68 25.34
CA ALA A 155 -22.86 -10.36 24.04
C ALA A 155 -24.26 -10.83 23.63
N THR A 156 -25.03 -11.38 24.57
CA THR A 156 -26.43 -11.81 24.35
C THR A 156 -27.33 -10.61 24.01
N ALA A 157 -27.05 -9.45 24.60
CA ALA A 157 -27.73 -8.19 24.28
C ALA A 157 -27.20 -7.49 23.01
N GLY A 158 -26.18 -8.03 22.34
CA GLY A 158 -25.55 -7.42 21.17
C GLY A 158 -24.74 -6.16 21.46
N LYS A 159 -24.40 -5.90 22.73
CA LYS A 159 -23.72 -4.69 23.22
C LYS A 159 -22.20 -4.84 23.24
N PHE A 160 -21.60 -5.19 22.11
CA PHE A 160 -20.15 -5.47 22.04
C PHE A 160 -19.28 -4.22 22.28
N GLY A 161 -19.76 -3.02 21.94
CA GLY A 161 -19.07 -1.78 22.29
C GLY A 161 -18.97 -1.53 23.79
N GLU A 162 -20.02 -1.88 24.56
CA GLU A 162 -19.99 -1.84 26.02
C GLU A 162 -19.06 -2.91 26.60
N ALA A 163 -19.05 -4.12 26.02
CA ALA A 163 -18.16 -5.21 26.42
C ALA A 163 -16.67 -4.83 26.26
N ARG A 164 -16.32 -4.22 25.11
CA ARG A 164 -14.98 -3.67 24.89
C ARG A 164 -14.64 -2.54 25.85
N SER A 165 -15.57 -1.63 26.11
CA SER A 165 -15.35 -0.51 27.04
C SER A 165 -15.07 -1.03 28.44
N PHE A 166 -15.77 -2.08 28.87
CA PHE A 166 -15.54 -2.75 30.15
C PHE A 166 -14.15 -3.42 30.22
N LEU A 167 -13.74 -4.16 29.18
CA LEU A 167 -12.41 -4.78 29.10
C LEU A 167 -11.26 -3.77 28.92
N GLY A 168 -11.54 -2.63 28.27
CA GLY A 168 -10.61 -1.55 28.01
C GLY A 168 -10.35 -0.67 29.24
N SER A 169 -11.19 -0.77 30.29
CA SER A 169 -10.97 -0.05 31.54
C SER A 169 -9.61 -0.43 32.16
N PRO A 170 -8.80 0.56 32.62
CA PRO A 170 -7.54 0.31 33.31
C PRO A 170 -7.71 -0.63 34.51
N SER A 171 -8.79 -0.48 35.28
CA SER A 171 -9.06 -1.30 36.46
C SER A 171 -9.26 -2.78 36.09
N THR A 172 -10.03 -3.06 35.04
CA THR A 172 -10.26 -4.41 34.52
C THR A 172 -8.96 -5.07 34.10
N LYS A 173 -8.12 -4.36 33.34
CA LYS A 173 -6.82 -4.87 32.89
C LYS A 173 -5.86 -5.13 34.04
N VAL A 174 -5.85 -4.24 35.04
CA VAL A 174 -5.01 -4.39 36.23
C VAL A 174 -5.43 -5.63 37.02
N VAL A 175 -6.72 -5.81 37.33
CA VAL A 175 -7.19 -6.90 38.19
C VAL A 175 -7.09 -8.25 37.51
N LEU A 176 -7.51 -8.38 36.24
CA LEU A 176 -7.44 -9.65 35.51
C LEU A 176 -6.00 -10.10 35.24
N GLY A 177 -5.09 -9.14 35.06
CA GLY A 177 -3.75 -9.41 34.57
C GLY A 177 -3.72 -9.69 33.06
N GLU A 178 -2.51 -9.64 32.48
CA GLU A 178 -2.32 -9.60 31.03
C GLU A 178 -2.85 -10.85 30.31
N ALA A 179 -2.61 -12.04 30.86
CA ALA A 179 -2.99 -13.30 30.23
C ALA A 179 -4.51 -13.47 30.12
N ALA A 180 -5.24 -13.31 31.24
CA ALA A 180 -6.70 -13.43 31.25
C ALA A 180 -7.38 -12.31 30.46
N TRP A 181 -6.87 -11.08 30.56
CA TRP A 181 -7.37 -9.95 29.78
C TRP A 181 -7.21 -10.20 28.27
N LYS A 182 -6.04 -10.67 27.81
CA LYS A 182 -5.82 -10.98 26.39
C LYS A 182 -6.78 -12.07 25.90
N LYS A 183 -6.96 -13.14 26.69
CA LYS A 183 -7.87 -14.25 26.37
C LYS A 183 -9.31 -13.76 26.22
N LEU A 184 -9.85 -13.08 27.23
CA LEU A 184 -11.24 -12.59 27.23
C LEU A 184 -11.48 -11.54 26.15
N SER A 185 -10.48 -10.69 25.88
CA SER A 185 -10.56 -9.72 24.77
C SER A 185 -10.64 -10.44 23.43
N ALA A 186 -9.79 -11.44 23.18
CA ALA A 186 -9.81 -12.21 21.94
C ALA A 186 -11.14 -12.98 21.75
N GLU A 187 -11.65 -13.60 22.81
CA GLU A 187 -12.95 -14.30 22.80
C GLU A 187 -14.12 -13.34 22.53
N THR A 188 -14.10 -12.15 23.14
CA THR A 188 -15.11 -11.11 22.90
C THR A 188 -15.07 -10.62 21.45
N GLU A 189 -13.88 -10.38 20.88
CA GLU A 189 -13.75 -9.97 19.48
C GLU A 189 -14.17 -11.06 18.50
N GLY A 190 -13.82 -12.32 18.79
CA GLY A 190 -14.26 -13.48 18.01
C GLY A 190 -15.78 -13.59 17.98
N THR A 191 -16.42 -13.54 19.15
CA THR A 191 -17.88 -13.59 19.29
C THR A 191 -18.57 -12.41 18.60
N ALA A 192 -18.05 -11.18 18.75
CA ALA A 192 -18.59 -10.00 18.09
C ALA A 192 -18.54 -10.12 16.55
N THR A 193 -17.42 -10.63 16.04
CA THR A 193 -17.23 -10.81 14.59
C THR A 193 -18.14 -11.90 14.03
N GLU A 194 -18.28 -13.03 14.72
CA GLU A 194 -19.19 -14.13 14.36
C GLU A 194 -20.66 -13.68 14.42
N ALA A 195 -21.06 -12.98 15.48
CA ALA A 195 -22.41 -12.44 15.62
C ALA A 195 -22.75 -11.46 14.48
N MET A 196 -21.81 -10.56 14.14
CA MET A 196 -21.98 -9.63 13.03
C MET A 196 -22.04 -10.39 11.70
N ALA A 197 -21.20 -11.42 11.49
CA ALA A 197 -21.28 -12.27 10.30
C ALA A 197 -22.65 -12.95 10.17
N GLY A 198 -23.24 -13.42 11.28
CA GLY A 198 -24.59 -13.96 11.33
C GLY A 198 -25.66 -12.93 10.92
N GLN A 199 -25.55 -11.68 11.38
CA GLN A 199 -26.46 -10.60 11.00
C GLN A 199 -26.37 -10.20 9.52
N LEU A 200 -25.23 -10.45 8.87
CA LEU A 200 -25.05 -10.20 7.44
C LEU A 200 -25.60 -11.33 6.56
N ALA A 201 -25.77 -12.55 7.09
CA ALA A 201 -26.11 -13.72 6.30
C ALA A 201 -27.38 -13.54 5.45
N GLU A 202 -28.44 -12.95 6.02
CA GLU A 202 -29.69 -12.69 5.31
C GLU A 202 -29.52 -11.67 4.17
N ASP A 203 -28.75 -10.59 4.39
CA ASP A 203 -28.49 -9.60 3.35
C ASP A 203 -27.64 -10.17 2.23
N LEU A 204 -26.65 -10.99 2.59
CA LEU A 204 -25.80 -11.65 1.61
C LEU A 204 -26.60 -12.66 0.77
N GLN A 205 -27.46 -13.46 1.39
CA GLN A 205 -28.34 -14.38 0.68
C GLN A 205 -29.36 -13.65 -0.22
N ALA A 206 -29.90 -12.53 0.26
CA ALA A 206 -30.85 -11.69 -0.47
C ALA A 206 -30.18 -10.76 -1.50
N LYS A 207 -28.86 -10.84 -1.69
CA LYS A 207 -28.08 -9.99 -2.60
C LYS A 207 -28.18 -8.48 -2.30
N ARG A 208 -28.46 -8.12 -1.05
CA ARG A 208 -28.55 -6.74 -0.55
C ARG A 208 -27.17 -6.21 -0.13
N TRP A 209 -26.23 -6.18 -1.07
CA TRP A 209 -24.80 -5.87 -0.80
C TRP A 209 -24.58 -4.49 -0.19
N ALA A 210 -25.33 -3.47 -0.65
CA ALA A 210 -25.27 -2.13 -0.08
C ALA A 210 -25.70 -2.12 1.38
N ALA A 211 -26.83 -2.78 1.71
CA ALA A 211 -27.30 -2.89 3.09
C ALA A 211 -26.31 -3.64 3.99
N ALA A 212 -25.67 -4.70 3.48
CA ALA A 212 -24.62 -5.42 4.19
C ALA A 212 -23.41 -4.51 4.48
N ALA A 213 -22.94 -3.74 3.50
CA ALA A 213 -21.85 -2.79 3.68
C ALA A 213 -22.19 -1.69 4.70
N ASP A 214 -23.41 -1.16 4.63
CA ASP A 214 -23.92 -0.14 5.55
C ASP A 214 -23.99 -0.67 6.99
N LYS A 215 -24.41 -1.93 7.18
CA LYS A 215 -24.42 -2.59 8.49
C LYS A 215 -23.01 -2.75 9.05
N VAL A 216 -22.03 -3.12 8.23
CA VAL A 216 -20.63 -3.22 8.68
C VAL A 216 -20.08 -1.85 9.09
N ASP A 217 -20.27 -0.81 8.27
CA ASP A 217 -19.83 0.55 8.58
C ASP A 217 -20.49 1.08 9.87
N ALA A 218 -21.79 0.86 10.03
CA ALA A 218 -22.51 1.23 11.25
C ALA A 218 -21.99 0.49 12.49
N ALA A 219 -21.71 -0.81 12.37
CA ALA A 219 -21.17 -1.61 13.47
C ALA A 219 -19.77 -1.14 13.89
N VAL A 220 -18.90 -0.79 12.94
CA VAL A 220 -17.58 -0.18 13.26
C VAL A 220 -17.76 1.17 13.96
N LYS A 221 -18.64 2.05 13.45
CA LYS A 221 -18.88 3.38 14.03
C LYS A 221 -19.48 3.35 15.44
N ARG A 222 -20.36 2.38 15.71
CA ARG A 222 -20.89 2.15 17.07
C ARG A 222 -19.87 1.47 17.99
N GLY A 223 -18.76 0.98 17.44
CA GLY A 223 -17.77 0.22 18.17
C GLY A 223 -18.24 -1.18 18.53
N ASP A 224 -19.22 -1.75 17.79
CA ASP A 224 -19.70 -3.13 17.92
C ASP A 224 -18.70 -4.14 17.34
N VAL A 225 -17.88 -3.71 16.38
CA VAL A 225 -16.71 -4.43 15.86
C VAL A 225 -15.53 -3.49 15.74
N THR A 226 -14.30 -4.02 15.85
CA THR A 226 -13.08 -3.22 15.58
C THR A 226 -12.94 -2.90 14.09
N GLU A 227 -12.12 -1.91 13.74
CA GLU A 227 -11.83 -1.58 12.33
C GLU A 227 -11.28 -2.79 11.56
N ALA A 228 -10.38 -3.56 12.17
CA ALA A 228 -9.82 -4.77 11.58
C ALA A 228 -10.89 -5.86 11.34
N ALA A 229 -11.78 -6.07 12.31
CA ALA A 229 -12.92 -6.98 12.14
C ALA A 229 -13.89 -6.47 11.05
N GLY A 230 -14.16 -5.17 11.01
CA GLY A 230 -14.94 -4.52 9.96
C GLY A 230 -14.35 -4.72 8.56
N GLN A 231 -13.03 -4.59 8.41
CA GLN A 231 -12.33 -4.87 7.14
C GLN A 231 -12.48 -6.34 6.72
N ASN A 232 -12.34 -7.29 7.67
CA ASN A 232 -12.56 -8.71 7.40
C ASN A 232 -14.00 -9.01 6.97
N LEU A 233 -14.99 -8.41 7.64
CA LEU A 233 -16.40 -8.54 7.28
C LEU A 233 -16.69 -7.94 5.90
N MET A 234 -16.15 -6.77 5.57
CA MET A 234 -16.23 -6.20 4.23
C MET A 234 -15.60 -7.09 3.17
N GLY A 235 -14.49 -7.79 3.50
CA GLY A 235 -13.91 -8.81 2.64
C GLY A 235 -14.90 -9.93 2.28
N ARG A 236 -15.71 -10.39 3.25
CA ARG A 236 -16.78 -11.38 3.01
C ARG A 236 -17.89 -10.83 2.11
N VAL A 237 -18.33 -9.58 2.36
CA VAL A 237 -19.34 -8.91 1.51
C VAL A 237 -18.85 -8.79 0.07
N ARG A 238 -17.60 -8.34 -0.12
CA ARG A 238 -16.97 -8.24 -1.45
C ARG A 238 -16.88 -9.58 -2.15
N ALA A 239 -16.43 -10.63 -1.45
CA ALA A 239 -16.31 -11.97 -2.01
C ALA A 239 -17.67 -12.52 -2.49
N ALA A 240 -18.75 -12.27 -1.74
CA ALA A 240 -20.10 -12.65 -2.14
C ALA A 240 -20.65 -11.81 -3.32
N ALA A 241 -20.36 -10.51 -3.34
CA ALA A 241 -20.89 -9.60 -4.37
C ALA A 241 -20.17 -9.72 -5.73
N ALA A 242 -18.87 -10.03 -5.73
CA ALA A 242 -18.04 -10.06 -6.93
C ALA A 242 -18.58 -10.90 -8.11
N PRO A 243 -18.93 -12.20 -7.95
CA PRO A 243 -19.42 -13.01 -9.06
C PRO A 243 -20.77 -12.50 -9.59
N GLU A 244 -21.65 -12.03 -8.71
CA GLU A 244 -22.98 -11.53 -9.06
C GLU A 244 -22.92 -10.19 -9.80
N LEU A 245 -22.03 -9.28 -9.38
CA LEU A 245 -21.78 -8.03 -10.09
C LEU A 245 -21.10 -8.26 -11.43
N THR A 246 -20.21 -9.24 -11.51
CA THR A 246 -19.58 -9.65 -12.78
C THR A 246 -20.63 -10.17 -13.76
N ALA A 247 -21.56 -11.01 -13.28
CA ALA A 247 -22.67 -11.51 -14.07
C ALA A 247 -23.64 -10.39 -14.49
N LYS A 248 -24.02 -9.48 -13.57
CA LYS A 248 -24.86 -8.31 -13.88
C LYS A 248 -24.22 -7.43 -14.96
N ALA A 249 -22.92 -7.12 -14.81
CA ALA A 249 -22.20 -6.32 -15.79
C ALA A 249 -22.16 -7.00 -17.17
N ALA A 250 -21.89 -8.31 -17.21
CA ALA A 250 -21.87 -9.08 -18.45
C ALA A 250 -23.25 -9.16 -19.14
N GLN A 251 -24.32 -9.38 -18.38
CA GLN A 251 -25.69 -9.47 -18.90
C GLN A 251 -26.24 -8.11 -19.37
N ALA A 252 -25.77 -7.01 -18.78
CA ALA A 252 -26.18 -5.66 -19.16
C ALA A 252 -25.61 -5.22 -20.52
N VAL A 253 -24.51 -5.84 -20.99
CA VAL A 253 -23.97 -5.56 -22.33
C VAL A 253 -24.99 -6.01 -23.39
N GLY A 254 -25.44 -5.09 -24.24
CA GLY A 254 -26.49 -5.35 -25.22
C GLY A 254 -27.90 -5.05 -24.73
N SER A 255 -28.09 -4.71 -23.45
CA SER A 255 -29.40 -4.41 -22.89
C SER A 255 -29.84 -2.96 -23.18
N ARG A 256 -31.15 -2.70 -23.10
CA ARG A 256 -31.70 -1.33 -23.16
C ARG A 256 -31.46 -0.54 -21.87
N SER A 257 -31.20 -1.22 -20.76
CA SER A 257 -30.94 -0.63 -19.44
C SER A 257 -29.46 -0.43 -19.14
N ALA A 258 -28.56 -0.71 -20.10
CA ALA A 258 -27.11 -0.75 -19.89
C ALA A 258 -26.54 0.47 -19.15
N ALA A 259 -27.01 1.68 -19.46
CA ALA A 259 -26.55 2.89 -18.77
C ALA A 259 -26.98 2.96 -17.30
N ALA A 260 -28.20 2.51 -16.99
CA ALA A 260 -28.69 2.40 -15.61
C ALA A 260 -27.96 1.29 -14.86
N ASP A 261 -27.78 0.13 -15.50
CA ASP A 261 -27.04 -1.00 -14.92
C ASP A 261 -25.57 -0.63 -14.64
N LEU A 262 -24.92 0.12 -15.52
CA LEU A 262 -23.56 0.62 -15.30
C LEU A 262 -23.50 1.55 -14.09
N LYS A 263 -24.45 2.48 -13.97
CA LYS A 263 -24.55 3.39 -12.82
C LYS A 263 -24.73 2.62 -11.50
N ASP A 264 -25.58 1.59 -11.50
CA ASP A 264 -25.79 0.73 -10.33
C ASP A 264 -24.53 -0.06 -9.96
N VAL A 265 -23.85 -0.65 -10.95
CA VAL A 265 -22.60 -1.39 -10.75
C VAL A 265 -21.52 -0.46 -10.18
N ASP A 266 -21.37 0.74 -10.74
CA ASP A 266 -20.39 1.73 -10.27
C ASP A 266 -20.69 2.21 -8.85
N ALA A 267 -21.96 2.45 -8.52
CA ALA A 267 -22.37 2.82 -7.17
C ALA A 267 -22.06 1.71 -6.15
N LEU A 268 -22.28 0.44 -6.51
CA LEU A 268 -21.96 -0.69 -5.65
C LEU A 268 -20.45 -0.90 -5.52
N ILE A 269 -19.67 -0.76 -6.60
CA ILE A 269 -18.20 -0.81 -6.55
C ILE A 269 -17.66 0.25 -5.58
N ALA A 270 -18.15 1.49 -5.70
CA ALA A 270 -17.77 2.58 -4.82
C ALA A 270 -18.17 2.32 -3.36
N ARG A 271 -19.39 1.82 -3.12
CA ARG A 271 -19.89 1.53 -1.76
C ARG A 271 -19.12 0.40 -1.09
N LEU A 272 -18.75 -0.62 -1.85
CA LEU A 272 -17.92 -1.73 -1.37
C LEU A 272 -16.45 -1.32 -1.17
N GLY A 273 -16.05 -0.13 -1.63
CA GLY A 273 -14.70 0.39 -1.48
C GLY A 273 -13.67 -0.41 -2.28
N TRP A 274 -14.06 -0.92 -3.44
CA TRP A 274 -13.10 -1.48 -4.38
C TRP A 274 -12.37 -0.36 -5.11
N GLU A 275 -11.06 -0.49 -5.19
CA GLU A 275 -10.21 0.40 -5.95
C GLU A 275 -9.96 -0.21 -7.33
N VAL A 276 -10.24 0.56 -8.38
CA VAL A 276 -9.95 0.17 -9.75
C VAL A 276 -8.43 0.18 -9.92
N GLN A 277 -7.82 -0.99 -10.13
CA GLN A 277 -6.44 -1.04 -10.61
C GLN A 277 -6.39 -0.32 -11.96
N ALA A 278 -5.86 0.89 -11.96
CA ALA A 278 -5.26 1.42 -13.16
C ALA A 278 -4.07 0.50 -13.47
N SER A 279 -3.97 -0.02 -14.70
CA SER A 279 -2.96 -1.00 -15.13
C SER A 279 -1.50 -0.54 -14.97
N ASP A 280 -1.32 0.68 -14.48
CA ASP A 280 -0.11 1.47 -14.30
C ASP A 280 0.20 1.80 -12.83
N LEU A 281 -0.63 1.39 -11.85
CA LEU A 281 -0.40 1.68 -10.42
C LEU A 281 -0.19 0.41 -9.58
N ALA A 282 1.07 0.14 -9.25
CA ALA A 282 1.44 -0.81 -8.20
C ALA A 282 1.20 -0.17 -6.83
N GLY A 283 0.37 -0.78 -5.97
CA GLY A 283 0.21 -0.32 -4.58
C GLY A 283 -1.14 -0.57 -3.91
N ILE A 284 -2.15 -1.09 -4.62
CA ILE A 284 -3.45 -1.37 -4.01
C ILE A 284 -3.35 -2.63 -3.14
N ALA A 285 -3.77 -2.52 -1.87
CA ALA A 285 -3.86 -3.65 -0.97
C ALA A 285 -4.81 -4.72 -1.56
N LYS A 286 -4.39 -5.99 -1.58
CA LYS A 286 -5.11 -7.08 -2.30
C LYS A 286 -6.58 -7.21 -1.90
N ASP A 287 -6.93 -6.83 -0.68
CA ASP A 287 -8.27 -6.85 -0.10
C ASP A 287 -9.19 -5.73 -0.62
N LYS A 288 -8.63 -4.64 -1.17
CA LYS A 288 -9.35 -3.52 -1.79
C LYS A 288 -9.31 -3.55 -3.32
N ALA A 289 -8.42 -4.35 -3.91
CA ALA A 289 -8.34 -4.47 -5.36
C ALA A 289 -9.66 -5.03 -5.93
N MET A 290 -10.21 -4.35 -6.94
CA MET A 290 -11.34 -4.88 -7.68
C MET A 290 -10.93 -6.18 -8.39
N PRO A 291 -11.73 -7.26 -8.32
CA PRO A 291 -11.46 -8.48 -9.08
C PRO A 291 -11.32 -8.21 -10.58
N GLU A 292 -10.33 -8.83 -11.22
CA GLU A 292 -9.98 -8.55 -12.62
C GLU A 292 -11.16 -8.78 -13.58
N ASP A 293 -11.89 -9.88 -13.40
CA ASP A 293 -13.05 -10.22 -14.23
C ASP A 293 -14.19 -9.20 -14.09
N LEU A 294 -14.45 -8.71 -12.87
CA LEU A 294 -15.42 -7.63 -12.65
C LEU A 294 -14.97 -6.37 -13.37
N GLY A 295 -13.69 -6.02 -13.26
CA GLY A 295 -13.11 -4.87 -13.96
C GLY A 295 -13.27 -4.95 -15.48
N LYS A 296 -12.97 -6.11 -16.07
CA LYS A 296 -13.14 -6.36 -17.51
C LYS A 296 -14.61 -6.22 -17.94
N LYS A 297 -15.55 -6.87 -17.25
CA LYS A 297 -16.98 -6.81 -17.61
C LYS A 297 -17.59 -5.43 -17.40
N ARG A 298 -17.18 -4.72 -16.35
CA ARG A 298 -17.56 -3.32 -16.13
C ARG A 298 -17.01 -2.39 -17.21
N ALA A 299 -15.76 -2.60 -17.66
CA ALA A 299 -15.19 -1.83 -18.76
C ALA A 299 -15.89 -2.11 -20.11
N ALA A 300 -16.24 -3.37 -20.38
CA ALA A 300 -17.04 -3.74 -21.56
C ALA A 300 -18.43 -3.08 -21.54
N LEU A 301 -19.10 -3.05 -20.37
CA LEU A 301 -20.38 -2.36 -20.19
C LEU A 301 -20.25 -0.85 -20.40
N ALA A 302 -19.22 -0.21 -19.83
CA ALA A 302 -18.96 1.21 -20.06
C ALA A 302 -18.71 1.52 -21.54
N THR A 303 -17.94 0.67 -22.22
CA THR A 303 -17.69 0.76 -23.66
C THR A 303 -18.98 0.62 -24.45
N TYR A 304 -19.86 -0.32 -24.08
CA TYR A 304 -21.16 -0.48 -24.73
C TYR A 304 -22.04 0.76 -24.58
N VAL A 305 -22.14 1.34 -23.39
CA VAL A 305 -22.88 2.58 -23.14
C VAL A 305 -22.32 3.73 -24.00
N GLU A 306 -21.00 3.83 -24.11
CA GLU A 306 -20.36 4.83 -24.96
C GLU A 306 -20.67 4.62 -26.45
N THR A 307 -20.72 3.36 -26.91
CA THR A 307 -21.13 3.05 -28.31
C THR A 307 -22.56 3.48 -28.60
N GLN A 308 -23.47 3.39 -27.61
CA GLN A 308 -24.84 3.89 -27.74
C GLN A 308 -24.87 5.42 -27.79
N ARG A 309 -24.12 6.11 -26.91
CA ARG A 309 -24.00 7.58 -26.88
C ARG A 309 -23.54 8.12 -28.23
N LEU A 310 -22.52 7.48 -28.82
CA LEU A 310 -21.91 7.86 -30.08
C LEU A 310 -22.69 7.37 -31.32
N LYS A 311 -23.76 6.58 -31.13
CA LYS A 311 -24.53 5.95 -32.23
C LYS A 311 -23.63 5.17 -33.19
N LEU A 312 -22.66 4.43 -32.63
CA LEU A 312 -21.69 3.66 -33.40
C LEU A 312 -22.39 2.58 -34.21
N LYS A 313 -21.91 2.38 -35.44
CA LYS A 313 -22.32 1.25 -36.29
C LYS A 313 -21.32 0.10 -36.08
N PRO A 314 -21.75 -1.02 -35.48
CA PRO A 314 -20.87 -2.18 -35.32
C PRO A 314 -20.56 -2.80 -36.68
N LEU A 315 -19.33 -3.28 -36.86
CA LEU A 315 -18.98 -4.03 -38.07
C LEU A 315 -19.45 -5.48 -37.94
N LYS A 316 -19.85 -6.08 -39.07
CA LYS A 316 -20.25 -7.50 -39.11
C LYS A 316 -19.08 -8.44 -38.77
N LYS A 317 -17.86 -8.03 -39.13
CA LYS A 317 -16.60 -8.68 -38.81
C LYS A 317 -15.59 -7.57 -38.51
N ALA A 318 -14.73 -7.79 -37.53
CA ALA A 318 -13.69 -6.83 -37.24
C ALA A 318 -12.74 -6.69 -38.45
N GLU A 319 -12.38 -5.45 -38.79
CA GLU A 319 -11.54 -5.17 -39.95
C GLU A 319 -10.13 -4.80 -39.48
N LYS A 320 -9.12 -5.53 -39.97
CA LYS A 320 -7.72 -5.19 -39.70
C LYS A 320 -7.34 -3.90 -40.42
N ARG A 321 -6.75 -2.96 -39.68
CA ARG A 321 -6.27 -1.65 -40.14
C ARG A 321 -4.92 -1.35 -39.50
N TRP A 322 -4.23 -0.33 -40.02
CA TRP A 322 -2.94 0.11 -39.51
C TRP A 322 -2.99 1.59 -39.12
N MET A 323 -2.27 1.94 -38.05
CA MET A 323 -2.18 3.31 -37.55
C MET A 323 -1.29 4.19 -38.44
N HIS A 324 -1.82 5.31 -38.93
CA HIS A 324 -1.08 6.31 -39.68
C HIS A 324 -0.67 7.47 -38.76
N GLY A 325 0.62 7.51 -38.42
CA GLY A 325 1.18 8.44 -37.44
C GLY A 325 1.14 7.91 -36.00
N LEU A 326 1.62 8.74 -35.07
CA LEU A 326 1.46 8.59 -33.63
C LEU A 326 0.03 9.02 -33.26
N VAL A 327 -0.75 8.12 -32.69
CA VAL A 327 -2.19 8.36 -32.45
C VAL A 327 -2.51 8.20 -30.97
N PRO A 328 -3.06 9.24 -30.30
CA PRO A 328 -3.52 9.09 -28.93
C PRO A 328 -4.71 8.14 -28.86
N LEU A 329 -4.63 7.15 -27.98
CA LEU A 329 -5.70 6.18 -27.74
C LEU A 329 -6.58 6.67 -26.60
N ALA A 330 -7.81 7.11 -26.91
CA ALA A 330 -8.77 7.47 -25.88
C ALA A 330 -9.33 6.20 -25.19
N PRO A 331 -9.67 6.24 -23.90
CA PRO A 331 -10.16 5.07 -23.16
C PRO A 331 -11.45 4.49 -23.77
N ALA A 332 -11.61 3.17 -23.80
CA ALA A 332 -12.79 2.53 -24.42
C ALA A 332 -14.14 2.98 -23.85
N GLY A 333 -14.19 3.34 -22.56
CA GLY A 333 -15.40 3.88 -21.92
C GLY A 333 -15.70 5.36 -22.19
N SER A 334 -14.83 6.10 -22.90
CA SER A 334 -15.05 7.51 -23.25
C SER A 334 -14.17 7.95 -24.42
N ALA A 335 -14.77 8.23 -25.58
CA ALA A 335 -14.05 8.68 -26.77
C ALA A 335 -13.47 10.10 -26.62
N GLU A 336 -13.98 10.88 -25.66
CA GLU A 336 -13.49 12.22 -25.31
C GLU A 336 -12.52 12.18 -24.11
N GLY A 337 -12.28 10.99 -23.54
CA GLY A 337 -11.40 10.82 -22.40
C GLY A 337 -9.94 11.09 -22.75
N ALA A 338 -9.18 11.63 -21.78
CA ALA A 338 -7.75 11.83 -21.94
C ALA A 338 -7.03 10.50 -22.22
N SER A 339 -6.21 10.50 -23.27
CA SER A 339 -5.39 9.34 -23.60
C SER A 339 -4.35 9.08 -22.52
N ARG A 340 -4.15 7.79 -22.20
CA ARG A 340 -3.08 7.34 -21.29
C ARG A 340 -1.85 6.82 -22.03
N ARG A 341 -1.97 6.58 -23.34
CA ARG A 341 -0.89 6.08 -24.20
C ARG A 341 -1.17 6.35 -25.66
N ASP A 342 -0.10 6.49 -26.43
CA ASP A 342 -0.17 6.61 -27.88
C ASP A 342 0.10 5.28 -28.58
N LEU A 343 -0.57 5.05 -29.70
CA LEU A 343 -0.26 3.99 -30.65
C LEU A 343 0.74 4.50 -31.67
N LYS A 344 1.75 3.67 -31.98
CA LYS A 344 2.79 4.02 -32.93
C LYS A 344 2.29 3.86 -34.37
N GLN A 345 2.95 4.56 -35.29
CA GLN A 345 2.74 4.34 -36.71
C GLN A 345 3.03 2.89 -37.09
N GLY A 346 2.20 2.31 -37.96
CA GLY A 346 2.32 0.92 -38.40
C GLY A 346 1.71 -0.09 -37.42
N THR A 347 1.24 0.32 -36.23
CA THR A 347 0.55 -0.59 -35.31
C THR A 347 -0.71 -1.14 -35.96
N ALA A 348 -0.78 -2.48 -36.07
CA ALA A 348 -1.95 -3.19 -36.54
C ALA A 348 -3.03 -3.21 -35.46
N VAL A 349 -4.26 -2.88 -35.85
CA VAL A 349 -5.44 -2.83 -34.99
C VAL A 349 -6.63 -3.45 -35.70
N TRP A 350 -7.62 -3.89 -34.94
CA TRP A 350 -8.88 -4.39 -35.48
C TRP A 350 -10.01 -3.44 -35.11
N VAL A 351 -10.71 -2.92 -36.12
CA VAL A 351 -11.86 -2.03 -35.94
C VAL A 351 -13.07 -2.88 -35.58
N LEU A 352 -13.65 -2.64 -34.40
CA LEU A 352 -14.87 -3.31 -33.93
C LEU A 352 -16.13 -2.62 -34.46
N GLY A 353 -16.06 -1.30 -34.59
CA GLY A 353 -17.12 -0.46 -35.10
C GLY A 353 -16.64 0.98 -35.26
N GLN A 354 -17.40 1.79 -35.99
CA GLN A 354 -17.03 3.19 -36.21
C GLN A 354 -18.22 4.11 -36.35
N THR A 355 -17.96 5.37 -36.05
CA THR A 355 -18.80 6.51 -36.41
C THR A 355 -18.20 7.19 -37.66
N LYS A 356 -18.61 8.44 -37.93
CA LYS A 356 -17.95 9.25 -38.96
C LYS A 356 -16.53 9.66 -38.55
N ASP A 357 -16.33 9.95 -37.27
CA ASP A 357 -15.14 10.66 -36.79
C ASP A 357 -14.18 9.75 -35.99
N VAL A 358 -14.73 8.79 -35.23
CA VAL A 358 -13.96 7.87 -34.38
C VAL A 358 -14.32 6.41 -34.61
N ALA A 359 -13.35 5.53 -34.41
CA ALA A 359 -13.45 4.08 -34.46
C ALA A 359 -13.07 3.47 -33.10
N LEU A 360 -13.83 2.46 -32.69
CA LEU A 360 -13.50 1.61 -31.55
C LEU A 360 -12.59 0.48 -32.04
N ILE A 361 -11.45 0.30 -31.39
CA ILE A 361 -10.42 -0.66 -31.80
C ILE A 361 -10.00 -1.62 -30.68
N THR A 362 -9.40 -2.74 -31.09
CA THR A 362 -8.61 -3.65 -30.26
C THR A 362 -7.24 -3.88 -30.92
N GLU A 363 -6.21 -4.14 -30.12
CA GLU A 363 -4.88 -4.55 -30.57
C GLU A 363 -4.72 -6.09 -30.65
N ALA A 364 -5.67 -6.84 -30.10
CA ALA A 364 -5.73 -8.29 -30.21
C ALA A 364 -6.78 -8.69 -31.25
N ASP A 365 -6.47 -9.69 -32.08
CA ASP A 365 -7.40 -10.23 -33.07
C ASP A 365 -8.65 -10.79 -32.36
N PRO A 366 -9.85 -10.20 -32.55
CA PRO A 366 -11.07 -10.69 -31.94
C PRO A 366 -11.61 -11.94 -32.65
N GLY A 367 -11.01 -12.37 -33.76
CA GLY A 367 -11.42 -13.52 -34.55
C GLY A 367 -12.87 -13.40 -35.03
N GLY A 368 -13.67 -14.43 -34.76
CA GLY A 368 -15.09 -14.50 -35.11
C GLY A 368 -16.05 -13.99 -34.02
N ALA A 369 -15.55 -13.33 -32.96
CA ALA A 369 -16.39 -12.90 -31.86
C ALA A 369 -17.48 -11.91 -32.32
N ALA A 370 -18.69 -12.10 -31.81
CA ALA A 370 -19.77 -11.12 -32.00
C ALA A 370 -19.41 -9.79 -31.34
N PHE A 371 -19.95 -8.67 -31.84
CA PHE A 371 -19.61 -7.31 -31.40
C PHE A 371 -19.60 -7.14 -29.88
N ASN A 372 -20.67 -7.54 -29.18
CA ASN A 372 -20.77 -7.42 -27.71
C ASN A 372 -19.68 -8.22 -26.98
N ALA A 373 -19.34 -9.42 -27.46
CA ALA A 373 -18.28 -10.23 -26.87
C ALA A 373 -16.89 -9.64 -27.14
N ALA A 374 -16.70 -8.99 -28.29
CA ALA A 374 -15.45 -8.32 -28.64
C ALA A 374 -15.19 -7.05 -27.80
N LEU A 375 -16.21 -6.51 -27.10
CA LEU A 375 -16.03 -5.35 -26.21
C LEU A 375 -15.13 -5.65 -25.00
N ASP A 376 -15.02 -6.92 -24.59
CA ASP A 376 -14.07 -7.34 -23.55
C ASP A 376 -12.60 -7.12 -23.97
N LEU A 377 -12.34 -7.02 -25.29
CA LEU A 377 -11.01 -6.80 -25.87
C LEU A 377 -10.81 -5.33 -26.31
N ALA A 378 -11.81 -4.47 -26.13
CA ALA A 378 -11.75 -3.10 -26.61
C ALA A 378 -10.60 -2.33 -25.94
N ALA A 379 -9.66 -1.85 -26.75
CA ALA A 379 -8.50 -1.10 -26.29
C ALA A 379 -8.84 0.40 -26.13
N GLY A 380 -9.64 0.96 -27.05
CA GLY A 380 -9.97 2.38 -27.01
C GLY A 380 -10.49 2.95 -28.33
N TRP A 381 -10.62 4.28 -28.35
CA TRP A 381 -11.09 5.03 -29.51
C TRP A 381 -9.95 5.77 -30.20
N VAL A 382 -9.98 5.76 -31.54
CA VAL A 382 -9.05 6.49 -32.40
C VAL A 382 -9.80 7.22 -33.51
N PRO A 383 -9.28 8.33 -34.05
CA PRO A 383 -9.89 9.00 -35.20
C PRO A 383 -9.91 8.10 -36.45
N VAL A 384 -11.02 8.07 -37.20
CA VAL A 384 -11.14 7.24 -38.41
C VAL A 384 -10.08 7.60 -39.46
N ARG A 385 -9.73 8.88 -39.55
CA ARG A 385 -8.73 9.40 -40.51
C ARG A 385 -7.31 8.85 -40.31
N THR A 386 -7.00 8.28 -39.14
CA THR A 386 -5.68 7.71 -38.86
C THR A 386 -5.62 6.20 -39.17
N LEU A 387 -6.71 5.59 -39.65
CA LEU A 387 -6.80 4.16 -39.97
C LEU A 387 -6.58 3.89 -41.47
N ALA A 388 -5.46 3.27 -41.81
CA ALA A 388 -5.15 2.84 -43.17
C ALA A 388 -5.50 1.37 -43.43
N LYS A 389 -5.78 1.03 -44.70
CA LYS A 389 -6.05 -0.35 -45.17
C LYS A 389 -4.80 -1.14 -45.52
N GLU A 390 -3.64 -0.50 -45.49
CA GLU A 390 -2.34 -1.08 -45.82
C GLU A 390 -1.38 -0.76 -44.69
N ASP A 391 -0.29 -1.53 -44.61
CA ASP A 391 0.75 -1.30 -43.61
C ASP A 391 1.43 0.06 -43.85
N THR A 392 1.31 0.92 -42.84
CA THR A 392 1.83 2.30 -42.83
C THR A 392 3.23 2.38 -42.25
N ALA A 393 3.88 1.28 -41.86
CA ALA A 393 5.20 1.31 -41.23
C ALA A 393 6.24 2.09 -42.05
N GLU A 394 6.17 2.01 -43.38
CA GLU A 394 7.08 2.72 -44.30
C GLU A 394 6.55 4.05 -44.85
N TRP A 395 5.36 4.46 -44.44
CA TRP A 395 4.74 5.69 -44.91
C TRP A 395 5.35 6.91 -44.21
N LEU A 396 5.13 8.09 -44.78
CA LEU A 396 5.37 9.33 -44.05
C LEU A 396 4.21 9.57 -43.09
N PRO A 397 4.44 9.97 -41.83
CA PRO A 397 3.34 10.34 -40.94
C PRO A 397 2.57 11.58 -41.45
N PRO A 398 1.43 11.89 -40.82
CA PRO A 398 0.66 13.11 -41.10
C PRO A 398 1.49 14.40 -40.94
N ASN A 399 1.06 15.48 -41.60
CA ASN A 399 1.78 16.76 -41.68
C ASN A 399 2.16 17.34 -40.31
N ASP A 400 1.27 17.26 -39.33
CA ASP A 400 1.47 17.71 -37.95
C ASP A 400 2.55 16.94 -37.18
N GLN A 401 3.03 15.82 -37.74
CA GLN A 401 4.03 14.94 -37.14
C GLN A 401 5.31 14.82 -37.97
N LEU A 402 5.42 15.54 -39.09
CA LEU A 402 6.60 15.48 -39.95
C LEU A 402 7.82 16.23 -39.39
N LYS A 403 7.61 17.23 -38.53
CA LYS A 403 8.69 18.10 -38.04
C LYS A 403 9.77 17.28 -37.32
N GLY A 404 11.03 17.52 -37.70
CA GLY A 404 12.20 16.81 -37.18
C GLY A 404 12.51 15.50 -37.90
N LEU A 405 11.66 15.02 -38.80
CA LEU A 405 11.92 13.79 -39.54
C LEU A 405 12.90 14.00 -40.68
N GLN A 406 13.75 12.99 -40.88
CA GLN A 406 14.57 12.88 -42.07
C GLN A 406 13.72 12.36 -43.24
N VAL A 407 13.84 13.03 -44.39
CA VAL A 407 13.06 12.74 -45.59
C VAL A 407 13.95 12.77 -46.83
N TRP A 408 13.58 11.99 -47.84
CA TRP A 408 14.07 12.16 -49.20
C TRP A 408 13.15 13.10 -49.95
N GLY A 409 13.70 14.09 -50.66
CA GLY A 409 12.90 15.03 -51.45
C GLY A 409 13.65 15.63 -52.64
N PRO A 410 12.93 16.27 -53.57
CA PRO A 410 13.54 17.04 -54.65
C PRO A 410 14.07 18.37 -54.10
N LEU A 411 15.22 18.33 -53.42
CA LEU A 411 15.78 19.48 -52.71
C LEU A 411 16.69 20.37 -53.58
N ARG A 412 16.95 19.99 -54.83
CA ARG A 412 17.65 20.82 -55.82
C ARG A 412 16.75 21.09 -57.01
N GLU A 413 16.69 22.35 -57.43
CA GLU A 413 16.00 22.71 -58.66
C GLU A 413 16.63 21.98 -59.86
N LYS A 414 15.76 21.47 -60.74
CA LYS A 414 16.15 20.86 -62.03
C LYS A 414 17.03 19.60 -61.93
N GLN A 415 17.11 18.96 -60.76
CA GLN A 415 17.76 17.65 -60.62
C GLN A 415 16.74 16.52 -60.51
N ALA A 416 17.05 15.38 -61.15
CA ALA A 416 16.17 14.20 -61.16
C ALA A 416 16.26 13.34 -59.88
N PHE A 417 17.28 13.57 -59.05
CA PHE A 417 17.56 12.76 -57.86
C PHE A 417 16.94 13.37 -56.60
N LEU A 418 16.57 12.49 -55.67
CA LEU A 418 16.12 12.84 -54.34
C LEU A 418 17.32 12.94 -53.39
N GLU A 419 17.29 13.93 -52.51
CA GLU A 419 18.32 14.19 -51.50
C GLU A 419 17.74 14.06 -50.10
N LEU A 420 18.59 13.71 -49.14
CA LEU A 420 18.23 13.71 -47.73
C LEU A 420 18.17 15.13 -47.18
N GLY A 421 17.12 15.39 -46.42
CA GLY A 421 16.94 16.60 -45.64
C GLY A 421 16.17 16.32 -44.36
N THR A 422 16.10 17.31 -43.48
CA THR A 422 15.31 17.27 -42.26
C THR A 422 14.17 18.26 -42.35
N VAL A 423 12.94 17.81 -42.08
CA VAL A 423 11.79 18.70 -42.03
C VAL A 423 11.93 19.65 -40.84
N THR A 424 11.96 20.96 -41.08
CA THR A 424 12.11 21.97 -40.03
C THR A 424 10.81 22.70 -39.72
N GLU A 425 9.91 22.83 -40.69
CA GLU A 425 8.63 23.50 -40.52
C GLU A 425 7.55 22.88 -41.42
N VAL A 426 6.30 22.85 -40.96
CA VAL A 426 5.14 22.44 -41.73
C VAL A 426 4.03 23.48 -41.52
N LYS A 427 3.52 24.05 -42.62
CA LYS A 427 2.46 25.07 -42.65
C LYS A 427 1.37 24.63 -43.63
N GLY A 428 0.32 23.98 -43.10
CA GLY A 428 -0.71 23.37 -43.94
C GLY A 428 -0.13 22.24 -44.80
N GLU A 429 -0.14 22.41 -46.12
CA GLU A 429 0.45 21.47 -47.09
C GLU A 429 1.91 21.80 -47.45
N GLU A 430 2.39 23.00 -47.10
CA GLU A 430 3.78 23.41 -47.36
C GLU A 430 4.70 22.82 -46.29
N VAL A 431 5.71 22.08 -46.74
CA VAL A 431 6.75 21.46 -45.90
C VAL A 431 8.08 22.12 -46.21
N THR A 432 8.74 22.66 -45.19
CA THR A 432 10.11 23.19 -45.30
C THR A 432 11.08 22.12 -44.86
N VAL A 433 12.00 21.77 -45.77
CA VAL A 433 13.05 20.77 -45.56
C VAL A 433 14.40 21.45 -45.64
N THR A 434 15.21 21.30 -44.59
CA THR A 434 16.61 21.73 -44.59
C THR A 434 17.46 20.62 -45.18
N ARG A 435 18.09 20.90 -46.32
CA ARG A 435 18.92 19.93 -47.04
C ARG A 435 20.19 19.62 -46.24
N LEU A 436 20.53 18.33 -46.09
CA LEU A 436 21.70 17.94 -45.30
C LEU A 436 23.05 18.31 -45.92
N ALA A 437 23.07 18.65 -47.21
CA ALA A 437 24.32 18.95 -47.94
C ALA A 437 24.93 20.31 -47.61
N ASP A 438 24.08 21.32 -47.37
CA ASP A 438 24.49 22.72 -47.26
C ASP A 438 23.52 23.56 -46.40
N ASP A 439 22.65 22.90 -45.64
CA ASP A 439 21.68 23.51 -44.73
C ASP A 439 20.72 24.53 -45.38
N VAL A 440 20.54 24.45 -46.70
CA VAL A 440 19.57 25.28 -47.42
C VAL A 440 18.14 24.81 -47.14
N ALA A 441 17.27 25.74 -46.73
CA ALA A 441 15.85 25.49 -46.56
C ALA A 441 15.11 25.51 -47.91
N VAL A 442 14.40 24.42 -48.19
CA VAL A 442 13.65 24.24 -49.44
C VAL A 442 12.19 23.96 -49.10
N LYS A 443 11.29 24.70 -49.75
CA LYS A 443 9.84 24.50 -49.62
C LYS A 443 9.36 23.47 -50.63
N THR A 444 8.58 22.50 -50.17
CA THR A 444 8.01 21.42 -50.97
C THR A 444 6.68 20.97 -50.35
N THR A 445 6.14 19.87 -50.83
CA THR A 445 4.86 19.29 -50.38
C THR A 445 5.05 17.82 -49.99
N ARG A 446 4.23 17.30 -49.08
CA ARG A 446 4.38 15.93 -48.53
C ARG A 446 4.36 14.84 -49.61
N ASP A 447 3.57 14.99 -50.66
CA ASP A 447 3.46 14.05 -51.79
C ASP A 447 4.78 13.85 -52.56
N LYS A 448 5.66 14.87 -52.53
CA LYS A 448 6.98 14.83 -53.16
C LYS A 448 8.07 14.24 -52.25
N LEU A 449 7.74 13.97 -50.99
CA LEU A 449 8.68 13.44 -50.01
C LEU A 449 8.56 11.91 -49.91
N ARG A 450 9.64 11.27 -49.45
CA ARG A 450 9.67 9.87 -49.03
C ARG A 450 10.33 9.76 -47.66
N LYS A 451 9.98 8.71 -46.92
CA LYS A 451 10.55 8.44 -45.60
C LYS A 451 12.07 8.30 -45.70
N GLY A 452 12.82 9.11 -44.96
CA GLY A 452 14.28 9.16 -44.99
C GLY A 452 15.00 8.08 -44.19
N GLN A 453 14.29 7.01 -43.80
CA GLN A 453 14.89 5.93 -43.02
C GLN A 453 15.86 5.13 -43.89
N LEU A 454 17.08 4.94 -43.39
CA LEU A 454 18.12 4.15 -44.03
C LEU A 454 18.15 2.77 -43.37
N VAL A 455 17.87 1.73 -44.14
CA VAL A 455 17.85 0.33 -43.65
C VAL A 455 18.86 -0.52 -44.41
N LYS A 456 19.35 -1.57 -43.75
CA LYS A 456 20.23 -2.55 -44.39
C LYS A 456 19.54 -3.18 -45.61
N GLY A 457 20.25 -3.28 -46.72
CA GLY A 457 19.75 -3.79 -48.00
C GLY A 457 19.11 -2.72 -48.90
N MET A 458 18.96 -1.48 -48.43
CA MET A 458 18.39 -0.39 -49.23
C MET A 458 19.34 0.04 -50.35
N LYS A 459 18.80 0.17 -51.56
CA LYS A 459 19.54 0.71 -52.71
C LYS A 459 19.53 2.23 -52.70
N VAL A 460 20.70 2.81 -52.85
CA VAL A 460 20.93 4.25 -52.95
C VAL A 460 21.90 4.55 -54.09
N LEU A 461 22.03 5.82 -54.45
CA LEU A 461 23.03 6.30 -55.39
C LEU A 461 24.09 7.08 -54.61
N THR A 462 25.36 6.83 -54.92
CA THR A 462 26.48 7.51 -54.26
C THR A 462 27.65 7.63 -55.23
N LEU A 463 28.69 8.37 -54.83
CA LEU A 463 29.97 8.32 -55.53
C LEU A 463 30.58 6.94 -55.24
N CYS A 464 30.73 6.08 -56.24
CA CYS A 464 31.52 4.84 -56.16
C CYS A 464 32.84 5.04 -56.92
N ASP A 465 32.91 4.58 -58.16
CA ASP A 465 33.97 4.94 -59.11
C ASP A 465 33.55 6.16 -59.95
N GLN A 466 32.24 6.32 -60.13
CA GLN A 466 31.60 7.49 -60.74
C GLN A 466 30.49 8.01 -59.82
N GLU A 467 30.09 9.27 -60.02
CA GLU A 467 28.96 9.86 -59.30
C GLU A 467 27.64 9.15 -59.61
N ASN A 468 26.76 9.07 -58.62
CA ASN A 468 25.42 8.51 -58.72
C ASN A 468 25.36 7.03 -59.19
N GLN A 469 26.37 6.24 -58.83
CA GLN A 469 26.35 4.79 -59.06
C GLN A 469 25.53 4.07 -57.98
N PRO A 470 24.83 2.97 -58.32
CA PRO A 470 24.11 2.16 -57.35
C PRO A 470 25.02 1.60 -56.27
N ALA A 471 24.55 1.69 -55.04
CA ALA A 471 25.16 1.07 -53.88
C ALA A 471 24.08 0.57 -52.92
N THR A 472 24.43 -0.40 -52.08
CA THR A 472 23.54 -0.97 -51.07
C THR A 472 24.01 -0.55 -49.68
N ILE A 473 23.10 -0.02 -48.86
CA ILE A 473 23.39 0.25 -47.45
C ILE A 473 23.56 -1.09 -46.73
N PHE A 474 24.74 -1.37 -46.16
CA PHE A 474 24.96 -2.58 -45.38
C PHE A 474 24.94 -2.32 -43.87
N GLU A 475 25.20 -1.06 -43.46
CA GLU A 475 25.15 -0.62 -42.07
C GLU A 475 24.86 0.89 -41.99
N HIS A 476 23.91 1.27 -41.13
CA HIS A 476 23.69 2.66 -40.72
C HIS A 476 23.34 2.67 -39.24
N ILE A 477 24.07 3.45 -38.44
CA ILE A 477 23.74 3.66 -37.03
C ILE A 477 22.93 4.95 -36.95
N GLN A 478 21.71 4.85 -36.44
CA GLN A 478 20.80 5.97 -36.30
C GLN A 478 21.46 7.09 -35.47
N GLY A 479 21.41 8.33 -35.98
CA GLY A 479 22.05 9.49 -35.36
C GLY A 479 23.45 9.83 -35.91
N MET A 480 24.09 8.91 -36.66
CA MET A 480 25.33 9.23 -37.37
C MET A 480 25.06 9.92 -38.70
N ARG A 481 25.93 10.89 -39.06
CA ARG A 481 25.91 11.59 -40.36
C ARG A 481 26.61 10.81 -41.48
N VAL A 482 26.92 9.53 -41.28
CA VAL A 482 27.52 8.64 -42.29
C VAL A 482 26.76 7.31 -42.34
N ALA A 483 26.67 6.73 -43.53
CA ALA A 483 26.20 5.36 -43.76
C ALA A 483 27.30 4.55 -44.44
N ARG A 484 27.35 3.25 -44.15
CA ARG A 484 28.28 2.34 -44.81
C ARG A 484 27.57 1.65 -45.96
N VAL A 485 28.17 1.78 -47.14
CA VAL A 485 27.58 1.34 -48.40
C VAL A 485 28.52 0.40 -49.13
N GLN A 486 27.95 -0.56 -49.84
CA GLN A 486 28.64 -1.47 -50.73
C GLN A 486 28.27 -1.13 -52.17
N CYS A 487 29.25 -0.70 -52.96
CA CYS A 487 29.10 -0.47 -54.40
C CYS A 487 28.92 -1.82 -55.13
N ASP A 488 28.31 -1.80 -56.31
CA ASP A 488 28.12 -3.02 -57.12
C ASP A 488 29.45 -3.71 -57.50
N SER A 489 30.57 -2.96 -57.52
CA SER A 489 31.93 -3.50 -57.69
C SER A 489 32.43 -4.32 -56.49
N GLY A 490 31.64 -4.41 -55.41
CA GLY A 490 31.98 -5.08 -54.16
C GLY A 490 32.70 -4.19 -53.14
N LEU A 491 33.14 -2.98 -53.54
CA LEU A 491 33.84 -2.03 -52.66
C LEU A 491 32.92 -1.54 -51.54
N GLN A 492 33.38 -1.67 -50.30
CA GLN A 492 32.70 -1.13 -49.12
C GLN A 492 33.35 0.17 -48.68
N LYS A 493 32.54 1.20 -48.39
CA LYS A 493 33.04 2.48 -47.88
C LYS A 493 32.00 3.22 -47.04
N GLU A 494 32.50 4.18 -46.26
CA GLU A 494 31.66 5.12 -45.53
C GLU A 494 31.31 6.31 -46.43
N GLN A 495 30.05 6.71 -46.40
CA GLN A 495 29.53 7.83 -47.18
C GLN A 495 28.76 8.80 -46.27
N PRO A 496 29.06 10.11 -46.33
CA PRO A 496 28.23 11.11 -45.68
C PRO A 496 26.77 11.02 -46.13
N LEU A 497 25.81 11.19 -45.22
CA LEU A 497 24.39 11.19 -45.61
C LEU A 497 24.08 12.31 -46.62
N SER A 498 24.83 13.42 -46.58
CA SER A 498 24.74 14.52 -47.53
C SER A 498 25.17 14.17 -48.96
N SER A 499 25.97 13.13 -49.18
CA SER A 499 26.39 12.66 -50.51
C SER A 499 25.46 11.58 -51.08
N LEU A 500 24.57 11.01 -50.26
CA LEU A 500 23.62 10.00 -50.73
C LEU A 500 22.52 10.63 -51.58
N ARG A 501 22.18 9.95 -52.66
CA ARG A 501 21.11 10.30 -53.58
C ARG A 501 20.19 9.10 -53.73
N SER A 502 18.96 9.34 -54.17
CA SER A 502 18.04 8.26 -54.52
C SER A 502 17.16 8.65 -55.71
N ARG A 503 16.40 7.68 -56.22
CA ARG A 503 15.35 7.90 -57.20
C ARG A 503 14.01 7.41 -56.64
N PRO A 504 12.87 7.95 -57.09
CA PRO A 504 11.57 7.51 -56.62
C PRO A 504 11.31 6.00 -56.76
N ASP A 505 11.87 5.34 -57.78
CA ASP A 505 11.73 3.90 -58.03
C ASP A 505 12.56 3.02 -57.08
N LEU A 506 13.56 3.60 -56.40
CA LEU A 506 14.42 2.89 -55.44
C LEU A 506 13.92 3.01 -53.99
N LEU A 507 12.93 3.86 -53.75
CA LEU A 507 12.36 4.11 -52.43
C LEU A 507 10.98 3.46 -52.30
N PRO A 508 10.54 3.09 -51.09
CA PRO A 508 9.16 2.74 -50.85
C PRO A 508 8.22 3.83 -51.38
N ALA A 509 7.08 3.44 -51.97
CA ALA A 509 6.11 4.37 -52.51
C ALA A 509 5.66 5.37 -51.43
N SER A 510 5.46 6.65 -51.80
CA SER A 510 4.78 7.59 -50.90
C SER A 510 3.32 7.22 -50.79
N LYS A 511 2.84 7.02 -49.57
CA LYS A 511 1.44 7.26 -49.24
C LYS A 511 1.39 8.18 -48.03
#